data_AF-A0A8B7DSF1-F1
#
_entry.id   AF-A0A8B7DSF1-F1
#
_cell.length_a   1.000
_cell.length_b   1.000
_cell.length_c   1.000
_cell.angle_alpha   90.00
_cell.angle_beta   90.00
_cell.angle_gamma   90.00
#
_symmetry.space_group_name_H-M   'P 1'
#
loop_
_entity.id
_entity.type
_entity.pdbx_description
1 polymer ?
#
loop_
_entity_poly.entity_id
_entity_poly.type
_entity_poly.pdbx_seq_one_letter_code
_entity_poly.pdbx_strand_id
1 'polypeptide(L)'
;MSVKRCIQIWFLLQVFSNALDDSNTEIVYPKRHHRERSQNDLGTLNQNGFHEDYVTFEIKAKKDHHFLDLKKIEQTHQKFIWLRSIENGKEVTDKHYPENCYYEGKVRGIEDSYAFISTCSGGLIGTIDDGKTRYDIMPLDDGIQHNYYNVESQMRKKYKEMKNSGIYGNLK
;
A
#
# COMPACT_ATOMS: atom_id res chain seq x y z
N MET A 1 -25.28 17.22 -44.72
CA MET A 1 -24.66 17.27 -43.37
C MET A 1 -23.50 16.30 -43.34
N SER A 2 -22.29 16.82 -43.07
CA SER A 2 -21.01 16.23 -43.47
C SER A 2 -20.52 15.13 -42.52
N VAL A 3 -20.24 13.94 -43.07
CA VAL A 3 -19.65 12.76 -42.41
C VAL A 3 -18.37 13.08 -41.62
N LYS A 4 -17.67 14.17 -41.98
CA LYS A 4 -16.46 14.65 -41.29
C LYS A 4 -16.70 15.08 -39.83
N ARG A 5 -17.91 15.54 -39.48
CA ARG A 5 -18.22 15.98 -38.11
C ARG A 5 -18.35 14.82 -37.12
N CYS A 6 -18.80 13.63 -37.57
CA CYS A 6 -18.93 12.47 -36.68
C CYS A 6 -17.58 11.84 -36.30
N ILE A 7 -16.61 11.85 -37.20
CA ILE A 7 -15.27 11.26 -36.94
C ILE A 7 -14.48 12.10 -35.93
N GLN A 8 -14.56 13.43 -36.02
CA GLN A 8 -13.93 14.33 -35.04
C GLN A 8 -14.52 14.18 -33.63
N ILE A 9 -15.84 13.98 -33.53
CA ILE A 9 -16.51 13.77 -32.22
C ILE A 9 -16.08 12.43 -31.62
N TRP A 10 -15.93 11.37 -32.44
CA TRP A 10 -15.46 10.06 -31.98
C TRP A 10 -14.00 10.09 -31.52
N PHE A 11 -13.12 10.80 -32.24
CA PHE A 11 -11.73 11.02 -31.82
C PHE A 11 -11.63 11.84 -30.54
N LEU A 12 -12.44 12.90 -30.39
CA LEU A 12 -12.47 13.69 -29.16
C LEU A 12 -12.96 12.84 -27.98
N LEU A 13 -14.02 12.03 -28.15
CA LEU A 13 -14.49 11.09 -27.12
C LEU A 13 -13.43 10.07 -26.70
N GLN A 14 -12.64 9.51 -27.63
CA GLN A 14 -11.53 8.63 -27.29
C GLN A 14 -10.41 9.36 -26.54
N VAL A 15 -10.06 10.58 -26.97
CA VAL A 15 -9.00 11.37 -26.33
C VAL A 15 -9.39 11.81 -24.91
N PHE A 16 -10.65 12.20 -24.67
CA PHE A 16 -11.13 12.55 -23.33
C PHE A 16 -11.29 11.34 -22.41
N SER A 17 -11.63 10.16 -22.95
CA SER A 17 -11.72 8.93 -22.16
C SER A 17 -10.35 8.51 -21.63
N ASN A 18 -9.29 8.66 -22.43
CA ASN A 18 -7.91 8.38 -22.02
C ASN A 18 -7.33 9.45 -21.05
N ALA A 19 -7.94 10.63 -20.99
CA ALA A 19 -7.48 11.73 -20.12
C ALA A 19 -8.08 11.71 -18.70
N LEU A 20 -9.06 10.84 -18.43
CA LEU A 20 -9.79 10.79 -17.15
C LEU A 20 -9.35 9.68 -16.19
N ASP A 21 -8.39 8.82 -16.57
CA ASP A 21 -7.85 7.75 -15.70
C ASP A 21 -6.41 8.08 -15.22
N ASP A 22 -6.15 9.35 -14.84
CA ASP A 22 -4.82 9.79 -14.37
C ASP A 22 -4.59 9.58 -12.85
N SER A 23 -5.57 9.05 -12.12
CA SER A 23 -5.31 8.49 -10.79
C SER A 23 -4.93 7.02 -10.94
N ASN A 24 -3.63 6.75 -11.11
CA ASN A 24 -3.07 5.40 -10.92
C ASN A 24 -3.17 4.90 -9.47
N THR A 25 -3.75 5.72 -8.59
CA THR A 25 -4.22 5.31 -7.27
C THR A 25 -5.64 4.82 -7.36
N GLU A 26 -5.84 3.57 -6.96
CA GLU A 26 -7.12 2.93 -6.82
C GLU A 26 -7.45 2.73 -5.33
N ILE A 27 -8.72 2.86 -4.97
CA ILE A 27 -9.19 2.45 -3.64
C ILE A 27 -9.56 0.97 -3.70
N VAL A 28 -8.86 0.17 -2.90
CA VAL A 28 -9.10 -1.27 -2.76
C VAL A 28 -9.58 -1.60 -1.35
N TYR A 29 -10.17 -2.79 -1.22
CA TYR A 29 -10.67 -3.34 0.03
C TYR A 29 -9.97 -4.69 0.25
N PRO A 30 -8.79 -4.70 0.90
CA PRO A 30 -8.09 -5.94 1.18
C PRO A 30 -8.94 -6.87 2.01
N LYS A 31 -8.71 -8.17 1.85
CA LYS A 31 -9.37 -9.21 2.63
C LYS A 31 -8.36 -10.14 3.25
N ARG A 32 -8.61 -10.55 4.47
CA ARG A 32 -7.82 -11.57 5.15
C ARG A 32 -8.45 -12.94 4.96
N HIS A 33 -7.66 -13.91 4.54
CA HIS A 33 -8.06 -15.31 4.55
C HIS A 33 -7.74 -15.91 5.92
N HIS A 34 -8.72 -15.89 6.81
CA HIS A 34 -8.66 -16.51 8.13
C HIS A 34 -9.85 -17.46 8.33
N ARG A 35 -9.66 -18.55 9.06
CA ARG A 35 -10.72 -19.57 9.24
C ARG A 35 -11.88 -19.09 10.12
N GLU A 36 -11.56 -18.33 11.15
CA GLU A 36 -12.50 -17.98 12.23
C GLU A 36 -12.93 -16.50 12.22
N ARG A 37 -12.26 -15.66 11.43
CA ARG A 37 -12.48 -14.21 11.42
C ARG A 37 -13.13 -13.80 10.11
N SER A 38 -13.87 -12.69 10.17
CA SER A 38 -14.43 -12.06 8.97
C SER A 38 -13.31 -11.73 7.98
N GLN A 39 -13.59 -11.83 6.68
CA GLN A 39 -12.62 -11.46 5.65
C GLN A 39 -12.23 -9.98 5.71
N ASN A 40 -13.08 -9.13 6.26
CA ASN A 40 -12.80 -7.69 6.38
C ASN A 40 -11.98 -7.36 7.65
N ASP A 41 -11.76 -8.33 8.54
CA ASP A 41 -10.88 -8.16 9.70
C ASP A 41 -9.43 -8.44 9.28
N LEU A 42 -8.69 -7.35 9.05
CA LEU A 42 -7.28 -7.39 8.66
C LEU A 42 -6.33 -7.56 9.87
N GLY A 43 -6.87 -7.52 11.09
CA GLY A 43 -6.10 -7.62 12.32
C GLY A 43 -5.47 -9.01 12.47
N THR A 44 -4.20 -9.04 12.86
CA THR A 44 -3.41 -10.28 13.02
C THR A 44 -3.14 -10.65 14.47
N LEU A 45 -3.56 -9.81 15.41
CA LEU A 45 -3.42 -10.04 16.85
C LEU A 45 -4.39 -11.13 17.30
N ASN A 46 -3.90 -12.20 17.92
CA ASN A 46 -4.70 -13.29 18.45
C ASN A 46 -5.19 -13.01 19.89
N GLN A 47 -5.97 -13.93 20.44
CA GLN A 47 -6.52 -13.82 21.81
C GLN A 47 -5.45 -13.78 22.91
N ASN A 48 -4.24 -14.27 22.62
CA ASN A 48 -3.11 -14.27 23.54
C ASN A 48 -2.26 -12.99 23.44
N GLY A 49 -2.67 -12.01 22.61
CA GLY A 49 -1.92 -10.76 22.42
C GLY A 49 -0.67 -10.92 21.55
N PHE A 50 -0.60 -11.98 20.73
CA PHE A 50 0.49 -12.16 19.78
C PHE A 50 -0.01 -12.09 18.35
N HIS A 51 0.75 -11.43 17.47
CA HIS A 51 0.48 -11.48 16.05
C HIS A 51 0.74 -12.89 15.50
N GLU A 52 -0.14 -13.38 14.62
CA GLU A 52 0.00 -14.69 13.99
C GLU A 52 1.28 -14.81 13.14
N ASP A 53 1.85 -16.01 13.04
CA ASP A 53 3.12 -16.20 12.32
C ASP A 53 2.94 -16.23 10.80
N TYR A 54 1.76 -16.62 10.31
CA TYR A 54 1.45 -16.73 8.89
C TYR A 54 0.10 -16.11 8.59
N VAL A 55 0.04 -15.31 7.53
CA VAL A 55 -1.18 -14.63 7.11
C VAL A 55 -1.30 -14.62 5.60
N THR A 56 -2.53 -14.69 5.11
CA THR A 56 -2.83 -14.52 3.69
C THR A 56 -3.78 -13.34 3.51
N PHE A 57 -3.41 -12.42 2.62
CA PHE A 57 -4.26 -11.30 2.21
C PHE A 57 -4.60 -11.37 0.74
N GLU A 58 -5.83 -11.03 0.38
CA GLU A 58 -6.30 -10.82 -0.98
C GLU A 58 -6.44 -9.33 -1.24
N ILE A 59 -5.84 -8.85 -2.32
CA ILE A 59 -5.96 -7.47 -2.79
C ILE A 59 -6.46 -7.53 -4.23
N LYS A 60 -7.65 -7.00 -4.45
CA LYS A 60 -8.28 -6.96 -5.77
C LYS A 60 -8.41 -5.53 -6.24
N ALA A 61 -7.68 -5.19 -7.29
CA ALA A 61 -7.75 -3.93 -8.02
C ALA A 61 -8.43 -4.14 -9.38
N LYS A 62 -8.63 -3.05 -10.15
CA LYS A 62 -9.24 -3.10 -11.49
C LYS A 62 -8.45 -3.98 -12.47
N LYS A 63 -7.12 -3.94 -12.39
CA LYS A 63 -6.20 -4.60 -13.34
C LYS A 63 -5.40 -5.74 -12.71
N ASP A 64 -5.33 -5.77 -11.38
CA ASP A 64 -4.44 -6.66 -10.64
C ASP A 64 -5.23 -7.43 -9.56
N HIS A 65 -4.84 -8.66 -9.29
CA HIS A 65 -5.44 -9.49 -8.24
C HIS A 65 -4.36 -10.31 -7.56
N HIS A 66 -3.99 -9.89 -6.35
CA HIS A 66 -2.89 -10.48 -5.60
C HIS A 66 -3.39 -11.25 -4.39
N PHE A 67 -2.91 -12.47 -4.24
CA PHE A 67 -2.94 -13.19 -2.97
C PHE A 67 -1.54 -13.14 -2.40
N LEU A 68 -1.38 -12.53 -1.24
CA LEU A 68 -0.11 -12.41 -0.55
C LEU A 68 -0.02 -13.50 0.50
N ASP A 69 0.94 -14.41 0.37
CA ASP A 69 1.24 -15.41 1.38
C ASP A 69 2.46 -14.96 2.17
N LEU A 70 2.24 -14.57 3.44
CA LEU A 70 3.23 -13.86 4.23
C LEU A 70 3.57 -14.59 5.52
N LYS A 71 4.84 -14.54 5.91
CA LYS A 71 5.38 -14.98 7.19
C LYS A 71 5.77 -13.74 8.00
N LYS A 72 5.43 -13.74 9.29
CA LYS A 72 5.86 -12.71 10.23
C LYS A 72 7.38 -12.72 10.34
N ILE A 73 7.98 -11.54 10.29
CA ILE A 73 9.42 -11.39 10.38
C ILE A 73 9.85 -11.68 11.83
N GLU A 74 10.88 -12.49 11.97
CA GLU A 74 11.46 -12.78 13.27
C GLU A 74 12.20 -11.55 13.79
N GLN A 75 11.89 -11.10 15.00
CA GLN A 75 12.55 -9.96 15.62
C GLN A 75 14.03 -10.30 15.91
N THR A 76 14.94 -9.78 15.09
CA THR A 76 16.40 -9.91 15.27
C THR A 76 17.00 -8.81 16.16
N HIS A 77 16.20 -7.84 16.61
CA HIS A 77 16.64 -6.66 17.37
C HIS A 77 16.11 -6.65 18.81
N GLN A 78 16.59 -5.69 19.62
CA GLN A 78 16.18 -5.51 21.01
C GLN A 78 14.65 -5.41 21.12
N LYS A 79 14.07 -6.21 22.03
CA LYS A 79 12.60 -6.32 22.22
C LYS A 79 11.92 -5.01 22.65
N PHE A 80 12.69 -3.98 22.98
CA PHE A 80 12.20 -2.71 23.46
C PHE A 80 13.11 -1.56 23.01
N ILE A 81 12.54 -0.36 22.98
CA ILE A 81 13.23 0.91 22.81
C ILE A 81 12.96 1.80 24.03
N TRP A 82 13.88 2.71 24.35
CA TRP A 82 13.63 3.76 25.34
C TRP A 82 13.06 4.98 24.62
N LEU A 83 11.82 5.36 24.96
CA LEU A 83 11.18 6.56 24.46
C LEU A 83 11.39 7.68 25.47
N ARG A 84 12.01 8.78 25.03
CA ARG A 84 12.20 9.99 25.83
C ARG A 84 11.21 11.04 25.36
N SER A 85 10.32 11.47 26.26
CA SER A 85 9.27 12.45 25.99
C SER A 85 9.30 13.57 27.02
N ILE A 86 8.53 14.64 26.77
CA ILE A 86 8.31 15.71 27.74
C ILE A 86 6.83 15.69 28.08
N GLU A 87 6.52 15.41 29.35
CA GLU A 87 5.16 15.45 29.89
C GLU A 87 5.11 16.50 31.00
N ASN A 88 4.17 17.44 30.89
CA ASN A 88 4.00 18.54 31.85
C ASN A 88 5.29 19.33 32.12
N GLY A 89 6.13 19.51 31.11
CA GLY A 89 7.40 20.24 31.20
C GLY A 89 8.54 19.46 31.87
N LYS A 90 8.31 18.21 32.27
CA LYS A 90 9.35 17.31 32.80
C LYS A 90 9.67 16.24 31.77
N GLU A 91 10.95 15.94 31.66
CA GLU A 91 11.40 14.81 30.86
C GLU A 91 10.99 13.48 31.51
N VAL A 92 10.39 12.62 30.71
CA VAL A 92 10.00 11.26 31.06
C VAL A 92 10.71 10.29 30.12
N THR A 93 11.10 9.13 30.63
CA THR A 93 11.71 8.06 29.84
C THR A 93 10.98 6.75 30.11
N ASP A 94 10.37 6.20 29.07
CA ASP A 94 9.56 5.00 29.15
C ASP A 94 10.10 3.89 28.27
N LYS A 95 9.95 2.66 28.73
CA LYS A 95 10.32 1.47 27.98
C LYS A 95 9.17 1.08 27.06
N HIS A 96 9.32 1.30 25.75
CA HIS A 96 8.33 0.93 24.75
C HIS A 96 8.71 -0.40 24.10
N TYR A 97 7.74 -1.29 23.91
CA TYR A 97 7.92 -2.58 23.23
C TYR A 97 7.20 -2.52 21.89
N PRO A 98 7.90 -2.25 20.78
CA PRO A 98 7.27 -2.17 19.46
C PRO A 98 6.57 -3.50 19.14
N GLU A 99 5.34 -3.40 18.64
CA GLU A 99 4.60 -4.58 18.21
C GLU A 99 5.32 -5.28 17.05
N ASN A 100 5.33 -6.63 17.08
CA ASN A 100 5.86 -7.42 15.97
C ASN A 100 4.74 -7.74 14.97
N CYS A 101 4.42 -6.78 14.11
CA CYS A 101 3.33 -6.85 13.12
C CYS A 101 3.84 -6.64 11.69
N TYR A 102 5.10 -7.00 11.43
CA TYR A 102 5.74 -6.92 10.12
C TYR A 102 5.86 -8.30 9.50
N TYR A 103 5.53 -8.38 8.22
CA TYR A 103 5.44 -9.62 7.47
C TYR A 103 6.17 -9.49 6.14
N GLU A 104 6.82 -10.57 5.72
CA GLU A 104 7.41 -10.70 4.40
C GLU A 104 6.93 -11.98 3.72
N GLY A 105 6.94 -12.00 2.39
CA GLY A 105 6.51 -13.18 1.65
C GLY A 105 6.41 -12.92 0.17
N LYS A 106 5.48 -13.60 -0.49
CA LYS A 106 5.35 -13.59 -1.96
C LYS A 106 3.91 -13.44 -2.41
N VAL A 107 3.74 -13.01 -3.65
CA VAL A 107 2.49 -13.14 -4.39
C VAL A 107 2.34 -14.61 -4.79
N ARG A 108 1.21 -15.22 -4.42
CA ARG A 108 0.92 -16.62 -4.66
C ARG A 108 1.04 -16.96 -6.15
N GLY A 109 1.81 -18.00 -6.45
CA GLY A 109 2.01 -18.49 -7.82
C GLY A 109 3.05 -17.71 -8.63
N ILE A 110 3.71 -16.70 -8.05
CA ILE A 110 4.77 -15.94 -8.71
C ILE A 110 6.07 -16.08 -7.92
N GLU A 111 7.02 -16.87 -8.42
CA GLU A 111 8.22 -17.23 -7.69
C GLU A 111 9.15 -16.03 -7.42
N ASP A 112 9.33 -15.14 -8.40
CA ASP A 112 10.22 -13.98 -8.27
C ASP A 112 9.56 -12.75 -7.63
N SER A 113 8.34 -12.92 -7.11
CA SER A 113 7.63 -11.85 -6.40
C SER A 113 8.13 -11.70 -4.96
N TYR A 114 7.87 -10.53 -4.38
CA TYR A 114 8.11 -10.25 -2.98
C TYR A 114 7.06 -9.28 -2.44
N ALA A 115 6.69 -9.43 -1.17
CA ALA A 115 5.84 -8.48 -0.48
C ALA A 115 6.36 -8.24 0.94
N PHE A 116 6.29 -6.98 1.38
CA PHE A 116 6.56 -6.56 2.75
C PHE A 116 5.37 -5.76 3.25
N ILE A 117 4.69 -6.25 4.29
CA ILE A 117 3.46 -5.67 4.80
C ILE A 117 3.55 -5.50 6.32
N SER A 118 3.19 -4.31 6.79
CA SER A 118 2.91 -3.99 8.18
C SER A 118 1.40 -4.02 8.42
N THR A 119 1.00 -4.61 9.54
CA THR A 119 -0.39 -4.56 10.04
C THR A 119 -0.53 -3.72 11.31
N CYS A 120 0.48 -2.93 11.66
CA CYS A 120 0.58 -2.24 12.95
C CYS A 120 -0.38 -1.05 13.11
N SER A 121 -0.97 -0.56 12.00
CA SER A 121 -1.75 0.69 11.99
C SER A 121 -3.26 0.47 11.82
N GLY A 122 -3.76 -0.74 12.08
CA GLY A 122 -5.18 -1.07 11.90
C GLY A 122 -5.58 -1.33 10.44
N GLY A 123 -4.62 -1.38 9.52
CA GLY A 123 -4.77 -1.70 8.10
C GLY A 123 -3.44 -2.21 7.52
N LEU A 124 -3.36 -2.38 6.21
CA LEU A 124 -2.16 -2.85 5.51
C LEU A 124 -1.33 -1.68 4.99
N ILE A 125 -0.08 -1.59 5.44
CA ILE A 125 0.91 -0.66 4.92
C ILE A 125 2.04 -1.46 4.32
N GLY A 126 2.42 -1.20 3.08
CA GLY A 126 3.64 -1.81 2.55
C GLY A 126 3.74 -1.84 1.04
N THR A 127 4.61 -2.73 0.57
CA THR A 127 5.01 -2.83 -0.83
C THR A 127 4.81 -4.26 -1.33
N ILE A 128 4.31 -4.36 -2.56
CA ILE A 128 4.07 -5.61 -3.28
C ILE A 128 4.78 -5.51 -4.62
N ASP A 129 5.71 -6.40 -4.88
CA ASP A 129 6.40 -6.54 -6.15
C ASP A 129 5.99 -7.87 -6.77
N ASP A 130 5.19 -7.83 -7.84
CA ASP A 130 4.68 -9.03 -8.51
C ASP A 130 5.69 -9.62 -9.52
N GLY A 131 6.96 -9.18 -9.47
CA GLY A 131 8.02 -9.56 -10.40
C GLY A 131 8.01 -8.77 -11.72
N LYS A 132 6.99 -7.93 -11.97
CA LYS A 132 6.89 -7.04 -13.14
C LYS A 132 6.69 -5.59 -12.74
N THR A 133 5.88 -5.39 -11.71
CA THR A 133 5.39 -4.10 -11.27
C THR A 133 5.45 -4.05 -9.75
N ARG A 134 5.91 -2.90 -9.25
CA ARG A 134 5.86 -2.58 -7.84
C ARG A 134 4.66 -1.71 -7.50
N TYR A 135 3.95 -2.11 -6.46
CA TYR A 135 2.79 -1.44 -5.92
C TYR A 135 3.02 -1.11 -4.45
N ASP A 136 2.47 0.02 -4.01
CA ASP A 136 2.38 0.34 -2.59
C ASP A 136 0.91 0.36 -2.16
N ILE A 137 0.68 -0.05 -0.91
CA ILE A 137 -0.62 -0.05 -0.25
C ILE A 137 -0.54 0.74 1.06
N MET A 138 -1.56 1.57 1.31
CA MET A 138 -1.66 2.39 2.53
C MET A 138 -3.13 2.52 2.93
N PRO A 139 -3.49 2.33 4.21
CA PRO A 139 -4.86 2.51 4.67
C PRO A 139 -5.27 3.98 4.61
N LEU A 140 -6.55 4.22 4.39
CA LEU A 140 -7.21 5.47 4.72
C LEU A 140 -7.55 5.50 6.23
N ASP A 141 -8.12 6.62 6.70
CA ASP A 141 -8.43 6.85 8.11
C ASP A 141 -9.34 5.79 8.75
N ASP A 142 -10.13 5.07 7.95
CA ASP A 142 -11.02 4.01 8.42
C ASP A 142 -10.34 2.63 8.61
N GLY A 143 -9.11 2.46 8.14
CA GLY A 143 -8.38 1.18 8.14
C GLY A 143 -8.98 0.09 7.23
N ILE A 144 -10.11 0.36 6.57
CA ILE A 144 -10.83 -0.57 5.71
C ILE A 144 -10.44 -0.33 4.25
N GLN A 145 -10.49 0.93 3.84
CA GLN A 145 -10.14 1.37 2.49
C GLN A 145 -8.64 1.59 2.40
N HIS A 146 -8.06 1.24 1.27
CA HIS A 146 -6.63 1.40 1.05
C HIS A 146 -6.37 2.06 -0.30
N ASN A 147 -5.47 3.05 -0.30
CA ASN A 147 -4.83 3.50 -1.52
C ASN A 147 -3.91 2.38 -2.01
N TYR A 148 -4.07 1.99 -3.27
CA TYR A 148 -3.22 1.02 -3.95
C TYR A 148 -2.77 1.62 -5.27
N TYR A 149 -1.46 1.65 -5.52
CA TYR A 149 -0.93 2.30 -6.72
C TYR A 149 0.38 1.69 -7.20
N ASN A 150 0.57 1.74 -8.52
CA ASN A 150 1.85 1.46 -9.16
C ASN A 150 2.87 2.55 -8.79
N VAL A 151 3.97 2.15 -8.16
CA VAL A 151 5.01 3.05 -7.64
C VAL A 151 5.70 3.82 -8.76
N GLU A 152 6.04 3.14 -9.86
CA GLU A 152 6.70 3.82 -10.99
C GLU A 152 5.83 4.89 -11.61
N SER A 153 4.54 4.63 -11.73
CA SER A 153 3.60 5.58 -12.32
C SER A 153 3.46 6.82 -11.44
N GLN A 154 3.36 6.63 -10.11
CA GLN A 154 3.37 7.74 -9.15
C GLN A 154 4.67 8.53 -9.20
N MET A 155 5.83 7.87 -9.29
CA MET A 155 7.13 8.53 -9.40
C MET A 155 7.23 9.38 -10.67
N ARG A 156 6.81 8.83 -11.82
CA ARG A 156 6.78 9.58 -13.09
C ARG A 156 5.88 10.81 -13.02
N LYS A 157 4.74 10.71 -12.34
CA LYS A 157 3.83 11.83 -12.12
C LYS A 157 4.47 12.92 -11.26
N LYS A 158 4.98 12.56 -10.07
CA LYS A 158 5.69 13.50 -9.18
C LYS A 158 6.85 14.18 -9.87
N TYR A 159 7.64 13.44 -10.65
CA TYR A 159 8.74 14.03 -11.43
C TYR A 159 8.26 15.08 -12.43
N LYS A 160 7.16 14.83 -13.17
CA LYS A 160 6.56 15.81 -14.09
C LYS A 160 6.05 17.05 -13.33
N GLU A 161 5.40 16.86 -12.19
CA GLU A 161 4.93 17.95 -11.34
C GLU A 161 6.09 18.82 -10.83
N MET A 162 7.16 18.20 -10.33
CA MET A 162 8.38 18.90 -9.89
C MET A 162 9.09 19.63 -11.02
N LYS A 163 9.09 19.06 -12.23
CA LYS A 163 9.65 19.72 -13.42
C LYS A 163 8.82 20.95 -13.81
N ASN A 164 7.49 20.83 -13.77
CA ASN A 164 6.57 21.90 -14.11
C ASN A 164 6.54 23.02 -13.06
N SER A 165 6.82 22.72 -11.79
CA SER A 165 6.92 23.71 -10.72
C SER A 165 8.26 24.48 -10.69
N GLY A 166 9.17 24.21 -11.63
CA GLY A 166 10.44 24.94 -11.76
C GLY A 166 11.50 24.57 -10.72
N ILE A 167 11.27 23.56 -9.88
CA ILE A 167 12.19 23.17 -8.79
C ILE A 167 13.55 22.64 -9.32
N TYR A 168 13.59 22.11 -10.55
CA TYR A 168 14.82 21.69 -11.22
C TYR A 168 15.53 22.77 -12.06
N GLY A 169 15.01 24.01 -12.09
CA GLY A 169 15.60 25.11 -12.87
C GLY A 169 16.94 25.65 -12.33
N ASN A 170 17.35 25.25 -11.11
CA ASN A 170 18.49 25.85 -10.39
C ASN A 170 19.61 24.86 -10.00
N LEU A 171 19.61 23.63 -10.54
CA LEU A 171 20.75 22.72 -10.40
C LEU A 171 21.53 22.68 -11.73
N LYS A 172 22.35 23.71 -11.93
CA LYS A 172 23.46 23.73 -12.89
C LYS A 172 24.73 24.11 -12.14
#